data_AF-A0AAD5U9L0-F1
#
_entry.id   AF-A0AAD5U9L0-F1
#
_cell.length_a   1.000
_cell.length_b   1.000
_cell.length_c   1.000
_cell.angle_alpha   90.00
_cell.angle_beta   90.00
_cell.angle_gamma   90.00
#
_symmetry.space_group_name_H-M   'P 1'
#
loop_
_entity.id
_entity.type
_entity.pdbx_description
1 polymer ?
#
loop_
_entity_poly.entity_id
_entity_poly.type
_entity_poly.pdbx_seq_one_letter_code
_entity_poly.pdbx_strand_id
1 'polypeptide(L)'
;MVHLLKDSNPEILYQISQLYLLYKFESITNLLNLANSQLQLYESTNDQQMLNFAQQTFQSVIGLENGLLPSDVKSQPWWVSLNNRISEFKKVNNIQNNPKFKQDSQQKSSDVSSGKKIPVGKVSSSSKVPVVAKSTKVEKGNLKLSAGTKNAAKSSNKSGDKVVNSSKVIGKNSSKDLPAQKAEEVDKIIENTRLDNILEKKDISENNSIPSSKRALARYGLAKVHTYLVAHHNPELLHTSELQQNYLEKAVTYYKEVIDLDTHFLDAYIELANLLMKLKDEERALEVYISYPFQQDVNQDELYLHSEINRLLIKHKKFKHPKLLDSLIMEGKASGIKSLSNYVDALDAAGEYKILMKLYASVSGKSETDSDMVNFFKSKFWV
;
A
#
# COMPACT_ATOMS: atom_id res chain seq x y z
N MET A 1 11.68 11.68 -5.70
CA MET A 1 11.80 10.39 -6.42
C MET A 1 10.57 9.49 -6.17
N VAL A 2 10.11 9.33 -4.92
CA VAL A 2 8.89 8.55 -4.58
C VAL A 2 7.59 9.10 -5.23
N HIS A 3 7.46 10.42 -5.39
CA HIS A 3 6.28 11.01 -6.07
C HIS A 3 6.33 11.00 -7.61
N LEU A 4 7.44 10.62 -8.24
CA LEU A 4 7.61 10.68 -9.70
C LEU A 4 7.44 9.32 -10.40
N LEU A 5 7.10 8.25 -9.66
CA LEU A 5 7.25 6.87 -10.14
C LEU A 5 6.02 5.96 -9.94
N LYS A 6 4.87 6.49 -9.50
CA LYS A 6 3.63 5.70 -9.36
C LYS A 6 3.17 5.03 -10.67
N ASP A 7 3.53 5.61 -11.82
CA ASP A 7 3.18 5.10 -13.16
C ASP A 7 4.37 4.45 -13.89
N SER A 8 5.48 4.17 -13.20
CA SER A 8 6.67 3.57 -13.81
C SER A 8 6.61 2.04 -13.80
N ASN A 9 7.11 1.42 -14.87
CA ASN A 9 7.18 -0.04 -14.99
C ASN A 9 7.97 -0.65 -13.80
N PRO A 10 7.39 -1.57 -13.00
CA PRO A 10 8.04 -2.16 -11.84
C PRO A 10 9.41 -2.79 -12.12
N GLU A 11 9.58 -3.37 -13.31
CA GLU A 11 10.85 -3.96 -13.74
C GLU A 11 11.93 -2.88 -13.92
N ILE A 12 11.56 -1.72 -14.47
CA ILE A 12 12.48 -0.57 -14.64
C ILE A 12 12.86 -0.01 -13.26
N LEU A 13 11.89 0.10 -12.35
CA LEU A 13 12.15 0.57 -10.97
C LEU A 13 13.10 -0.36 -10.23
N TYR A 14 12.89 -1.66 -10.37
CA TYR A 14 13.77 -2.66 -9.81
C TYR A 14 15.19 -2.53 -10.36
N GLN A 15 15.37 -2.51 -11.69
CA GLN A 15 16.68 -2.33 -12.32
C GLN A 15 17.38 -1.03 -11.90
N ILE A 16 16.65 0.09 -11.84
CA ILE A 16 17.19 1.38 -11.38
C ILE A 16 17.65 1.27 -9.92
N SER A 17 16.83 0.69 -9.04
CA SER A 17 17.15 0.56 -7.62
C SER A 17 18.41 -0.30 -7.41
N GLN A 18 18.56 -1.39 -8.16
CA GLN A 18 19.77 -2.20 -8.17
C GLN A 18 21.00 -1.39 -8.59
N LEU A 19 20.87 -0.58 -9.65
CA LEU A 19 21.96 0.26 -10.12
C LEU A 19 22.37 1.32 -9.09
N TYR A 20 21.43 1.98 -8.42
CA TYR A 20 21.72 2.97 -7.38
C TYR A 20 22.43 2.38 -6.17
N LEU A 21 22.03 1.17 -5.78
CA LEU A 21 22.60 0.44 -4.66
C LEU A 21 24.10 0.16 -4.84
N LEU A 22 24.54 -0.07 -6.08
CA LEU A 22 25.97 -0.23 -6.41
C LEU A 22 26.80 1.00 -6.13
N TYR A 23 26.25 2.20 -6.34
CA TYR A 23 27.00 3.45 -6.24
C TYR A 23 27.05 3.96 -4.80
N LYS A 24 26.03 3.69 -3.98
CA LYS A 24 25.96 4.15 -2.58
C LYS A 24 25.23 3.13 -1.68
N PHE A 25 25.86 1.99 -1.41
CA PHE A 25 25.29 0.95 -0.53
C PHE A 25 25.01 1.44 0.90
N GLU A 26 25.85 2.31 1.45
CA GLU A 26 25.79 2.75 2.86
C GLU A 26 24.54 3.58 3.21
N SER A 27 23.66 3.82 2.23
CA SER A 27 22.40 4.52 2.46
C SER A 27 21.27 3.52 2.69
N ILE A 28 20.75 3.49 3.91
CA ILE A 28 19.48 2.82 4.26
C ILE A 28 18.35 3.23 3.30
N THR A 29 18.40 4.45 2.76
CA THR A 29 17.42 4.93 1.77
C THR A 29 17.47 4.11 0.48
N ASN A 30 18.65 3.67 0.04
CA ASN A 30 18.78 2.90 -1.20
C ASN A 30 18.33 1.45 -1.00
N LEU A 31 18.61 0.86 0.16
CA LEU A 31 18.07 -0.45 0.54
C LEU A 31 16.54 -0.42 0.64
N LEU A 32 15.98 0.64 1.24
CA LEU A 32 14.53 0.81 1.30
C LEU A 32 13.91 0.96 -0.10
N ASN A 33 14.54 1.70 -1.01
CA ASN A 33 14.07 1.81 -2.39
C ASN A 33 14.12 0.46 -3.14
N LEU A 34 15.15 -0.35 -2.90
CA LEU A 34 15.24 -1.71 -3.44
C LEU A 34 14.14 -2.62 -2.87
N ALA A 35 13.92 -2.59 -1.57
CA ALA A 35 12.88 -3.40 -0.93
C ALA A 35 11.49 -3.07 -1.49
N ASN A 36 11.20 -1.77 -1.65
CA ASN A 36 9.95 -1.31 -2.25
C ASN A 36 9.81 -1.73 -3.72
N SER A 37 10.88 -1.66 -4.53
CA SER A 37 10.81 -2.07 -5.93
C SER A 37 10.65 -3.58 -6.09
N GLN A 38 11.27 -4.38 -5.23
CA GLN A 38 11.06 -5.83 -5.15
C GLN A 38 9.61 -6.16 -4.80
N LEU A 39 9.04 -5.48 -3.80
CA LEU A 39 7.65 -5.67 -3.40
C LEU A 39 6.68 -5.28 -4.53
N GLN A 40 6.90 -4.14 -5.18
CA GLN A 40 6.08 -3.69 -6.31
C GLN A 40 6.18 -4.64 -7.52
N LEU A 41 7.37 -5.17 -7.78
CA LEU A 41 7.55 -6.16 -8.84
C LEU A 41 6.76 -7.43 -8.51
N TYR A 42 6.85 -7.92 -7.26
CA TYR A 42 6.01 -9.02 -6.78
C TYR A 42 4.51 -8.73 -6.96
N GLU A 43 4.02 -7.55 -6.58
CA GLU A 43 2.61 -7.17 -6.74
C GLU A 43 2.15 -7.23 -8.22
N SER A 44 3.07 -6.97 -9.16
CA SER A 44 2.76 -6.97 -10.60
C SER A 44 2.92 -8.34 -11.29
N THR A 45 3.83 -9.20 -10.80
CA THR A 45 4.18 -10.47 -11.47
C THR A 45 3.77 -11.71 -10.66
N ASN A 46 3.48 -11.53 -9.37
CA ASN A 46 3.33 -12.58 -8.38
C ASN A 46 4.58 -13.49 -8.24
N ASP A 47 5.78 -12.97 -8.57
CA ASP A 47 7.04 -13.69 -8.43
C ASP A 47 7.45 -13.83 -6.96
N GLN A 48 7.29 -15.04 -6.41
CA GLN A 48 7.61 -15.37 -5.02
C GLN A 48 9.07 -15.10 -4.65
N GLN A 49 9.98 -15.17 -5.62
CA GLN A 49 11.38 -14.84 -5.37
C GLN A 49 11.52 -13.35 -5.02
N MET A 50 10.75 -12.47 -5.66
CA MET A 50 10.75 -11.04 -5.35
C MET A 50 10.13 -10.74 -3.98
N LEU A 51 9.09 -11.48 -3.59
CA LEU A 51 8.51 -11.36 -2.25
C LEU A 51 9.52 -11.73 -1.16
N ASN A 52 10.25 -12.83 -1.35
CA ASN A 52 11.30 -13.26 -0.44
C ASN A 52 12.47 -12.26 -0.39
N PHE A 53 12.89 -11.73 -1.54
CA PHE A 53 13.91 -10.68 -1.57
C PHE A 53 13.46 -9.39 -0.87
N ALA A 54 12.20 -8.98 -1.06
CA ALA A 54 11.63 -7.84 -0.35
C ALA A 54 11.68 -8.07 1.17
N GLN A 55 11.28 -9.26 1.64
CA GLN A 55 11.34 -9.65 3.05
C GLN A 55 12.75 -9.45 3.63
N GLN A 56 13.75 -10.06 3.00
CA GLN A 56 15.14 -10.04 3.48
C GLN A 56 15.74 -8.62 3.42
N THR A 57 15.38 -7.84 2.40
CA THR A 57 15.85 -6.46 2.25
C THR A 57 15.22 -5.53 3.30
N PHE A 58 13.91 -5.63 3.57
CA PHE A 58 13.28 -4.87 4.65
C PHE A 58 13.81 -5.26 6.04
N GLN A 59 14.01 -6.56 6.30
CA GLN A 59 14.64 -7.02 7.54
C GLN A 59 16.06 -6.46 7.70
N SER A 60 16.82 -6.38 6.61
CA SER A 60 18.16 -5.77 6.64
C SER A 60 18.09 -4.26 6.91
N VAL A 61 17.11 -3.55 6.35
CA VAL A 61 16.86 -2.12 6.66
C VAL A 61 16.61 -1.92 8.16
N ILE A 62 15.69 -2.68 8.74
CA ILE A 62 15.36 -2.60 10.18
C ILE A 62 16.57 -3.05 11.03
N GLY A 63 17.31 -4.06 10.59
CA GLY A 63 18.54 -4.50 11.25
C GLY A 63 19.57 -3.38 11.34
N LEU A 64 19.83 -2.67 10.23
CA LEU A 64 20.76 -1.53 10.20
C LEU A 64 20.29 -0.38 11.12
N GLU A 65 18.98 -0.15 11.24
CA GLU A 65 18.43 0.80 12.21
C GLU A 65 18.80 0.39 13.65
N ASN A 66 18.70 -0.92 13.94
CA ASN A 66 18.95 -1.51 15.25
C ASN A 66 20.43 -1.85 15.52
N GLY A 67 21.36 -1.34 14.71
CA GLY A 67 22.81 -1.47 14.94
C GLY A 67 23.49 -2.66 14.27
N LEU A 68 22.82 -3.37 13.35
CA LEU A 68 23.48 -4.33 12.46
C LEU A 68 24.53 -3.62 11.61
N LEU A 69 25.69 -4.25 11.36
CA LEU A 69 26.71 -3.63 10.55
C LEU A 69 26.43 -3.82 9.05
N PRO A 70 26.78 -2.85 8.18
CA PRO A 70 26.66 -3.01 6.74
C PRO A 70 27.44 -4.22 6.19
N SER A 71 28.53 -4.64 6.85
CA SER A 71 29.26 -5.87 6.53
C SER A 71 28.41 -7.12 6.69
N ASP A 72 27.56 -7.16 7.71
CA ASP A 72 26.74 -8.32 8.05
C ASP A 72 25.66 -8.49 6.98
N VAL A 73 25.03 -7.39 6.55
CA VAL A 73 24.09 -7.38 5.41
C VAL A 73 24.78 -7.87 4.13
N LYS A 74 26.00 -7.41 3.86
CA LYS A 74 26.76 -7.83 2.66
C LYS A 74 27.13 -9.31 2.65
N SER A 75 27.22 -9.93 3.81
CA SER A 75 27.54 -11.36 3.93
C SER A 75 26.36 -12.28 3.63
N GLN A 76 25.13 -11.74 3.59
CA GLN A 76 23.93 -12.54 3.42
C GLN A 76 23.83 -13.15 2.00
N PRO A 77 23.34 -14.39 1.85
CA PRO A 77 23.31 -15.07 0.56
C PRO A 77 22.55 -14.32 -0.55
N TRP A 78 21.43 -13.70 -0.22
CA TRP A 78 20.64 -12.92 -1.18
C TRP A 78 21.41 -11.70 -1.70
N TRP A 79 22.21 -11.06 -0.82
CA TRP A 79 23.04 -9.93 -1.18
C TRP A 79 24.12 -10.33 -2.19
N VAL A 80 24.76 -11.47 -1.94
CA VAL A 80 25.77 -12.03 -2.85
C VAL A 80 25.14 -12.34 -4.22
N SER A 81 23.96 -12.97 -4.23
CA SER A 81 23.22 -13.27 -5.46
C SER A 81 22.86 -12.00 -6.24
N LEU A 82 22.35 -10.98 -5.54
CA LEU A 82 22.05 -9.68 -6.11
C LEU A 82 23.28 -9.03 -6.74
N ASN A 83 24.41 -9.00 -6.01
CA ASN A 83 25.65 -8.40 -6.49
C ASN A 83 26.22 -9.12 -7.72
N ASN A 84 26.07 -10.44 -7.80
CA ASN A 84 26.44 -11.23 -8.97
C ASN A 84 25.59 -10.85 -10.19
N ARG A 85 24.26 -10.81 -10.04
CA ARG A 85 23.33 -10.37 -11.11
C ARG A 85 23.67 -8.98 -11.63
N ILE A 86 23.95 -8.06 -10.71
CA ILE A 86 24.31 -6.71 -11.09
C ILE A 86 25.68 -6.66 -11.81
N SER A 87 26.63 -7.47 -11.38
CA SER A 87 27.94 -7.58 -12.04
C SER A 87 27.82 -8.15 -13.46
N GLU A 88 26.94 -9.13 -13.68
CA GLU A 88 26.62 -9.64 -15.01
C GLU A 88 25.95 -8.58 -15.88
N PHE A 89 25.00 -7.83 -15.33
CA PHE A 89 24.37 -6.71 -16.05
C PHE A 89 25.40 -5.67 -16.53
N LYS A 90 26.41 -5.34 -15.70
CA LYS A 90 27.51 -4.44 -16.11
C LYS A 90 28.32 -5.00 -17.27
N LYS A 91 28.62 -6.30 -17.24
CA LYS A 91 29.38 -6.99 -18.30
C LYS A 91 28.62 -6.97 -19.62
N VAL A 92 27.33 -7.30 -19.59
CA VAL A 92 26.47 -7.34 -20.78
C VAL A 92 26.31 -5.95 -21.40
N ASN A 93 26.23 -4.90 -20.59
CA ASN A 93 25.97 -3.54 -21.06
C ASN A 93 27.21 -2.64 -21.20
N ASN A 94 28.44 -3.20 -21.10
CA ASN A 94 29.70 -2.44 -21.20
C ASN A 94 29.79 -1.20 -20.30
N ILE A 95 29.15 -1.23 -19.12
CA ILE A 95 29.20 -0.12 -18.16
C ILE A 95 30.52 -0.22 -17.39
N GLN A 96 31.60 0.33 -17.95
CA GLN A 96 32.86 0.50 -17.21
C GLN A 96 32.70 1.56 -16.10
N ASN A 97 33.26 1.27 -14.92
CA ASN A 97 33.30 2.20 -13.79
C ASN A 97 34.03 3.49 -14.22
N ASN A 98 33.30 4.57 -14.51
CA ASN A 98 33.92 5.86 -14.83
C ASN A 98 34.30 6.57 -13.51
N PRO A 99 35.59 6.81 -13.21
CA PRO A 99 36.03 7.33 -11.90
C PRO A 99 35.84 8.84 -11.71
N LYS A 100 35.19 9.55 -12.65
CA LYS A 100 35.00 11.01 -12.59
C LYS A 100 33.78 11.44 -11.77
N PHE A 101 33.63 11.01 -10.51
CA PHE A 101 32.79 11.71 -9.51
C PHE A 101 33.25 11.39 -8.07
N LYS A 102 34.56 11.14 -7.89
CA LYS A 102 35.23 11.20 -6.58
C LYS A 102 36.07 12.47 -6.54
N GLN A 103 35.45 13.60 -6.23
CA GLN A 103 36.07 14.75 -5.56
C GLN A 103 35.00 15.83 -5.46
N ASP A 104 34.38 15.93 -4.29
CA ASP A 104 34.03 17.22 -3.68
C ASP A 104 33.74 16.94 -2.21
N SER A 105 34.83 16.72 -1.49
CA SER A 105 34.91 16.79 -0.03
C SER A 105 36.38 16.83 0.35
N GLN A 106 36.99 17.99 0.13
CA GLN A 106 38.00 18.57 1.02
C GLN A 106 38.30 20.02 0.59
N GLN A 107 37.95 20.95 1.47
CA GLN A 107 38.32 22.36 1.39
C GLN A 107 39.81 22.58 1.73
N LYS A 108 40.27 23.78 1.32
CA LYS A 108 41.49 24.56 1.67
C LYS A 108 42.58 24.47 0.59
N SER A 109 43.21 25.54 0.11
CA SER A 109 43.21 26.98 0.45
C SER A 109 44.14 27.70 -0.55
N SER A 110 43.81 28.92 -1.00
CA SER A 110 44.68 30.12 -1.01
C SER A 110 44.33 31.09 -2.14
N ASP A 111 44.17 32.35 -1.75
CA ASP A 111 43.89 33.54 -2.55
C ASP A 111 45.01 33.98 -3.52
N VAL A 112 44.59 34.90 -4.41
CA VAL A 112 45.30 36.11 -4.91
C VAL A 112 45.59 36.18 -6.44
N SER A 113 44.72 36.97 -7.10
CA SER A 113 45.00 38.05 -8.09
C SER A 113 45.72 37.77 -9.42
N SER A 114 45.02 38.06 -10.53
CA SER A 114 45.17 39.33 -11.28
C SER A 114 44.53 39.23 -12.67
N GLY A 115 43.78 40.26 -13.06
CA GLY A 115 42.92 40.24 -14.24
C GLY A 115 43.55 40.69 -15.56
N LYS A 116 42.79 40.57 -16.65
CA LYS A 116 42.74 41.58 -17.72
C LYS A 116 41.56 41.37 -18.67
N LYS A 117 41.18 42.50 -19.27
CA LYS A 117 39.95 42.83 -19.97
C LYS A 117 39.80 42.18 -21.37
N ILE A 118 38.53 42.16 -21.78
CA ILE A 118 37.91 41.94 -23.10
C ILE A 118 38.58 42.81 -24.20
N PRO A 119 38.45 42.45 -25.49
CA PRO A 119 37.50 43.23 -26.30
C PRO A 119 36.61 42.42 -27.27
N VAL A 120 35.58 43.13 -27.68
CA VAL A 120 34.38 42.81 -28.46
C VAL A 120 34.67 42.61 -29.95
N GLY A 121 33.87 41.75 -30.61
CA GLY A 121 33.70 41.73 -32.07
C GLY A 121 32.34 41.16 -32.48
N LYS A 122 31.42 42.05 -32.90
CA LYS A 122 30.14 41.75 -33.58
C LYS A 122 30.38 41.28 -35.01
N VAL A 123 29.65 40.28 -35.50
CA VAL A 123 29.12 40.25 -36.89
C VAL A 123 27.76 39.49 -36.92
N SER A 124 26.77 40.13 -37.54
CA SER A 124 25.43 39.66 -37.98
C SER A 124 25.55 38.60 -39.11
N SER A 125 24.58 37.83 -39.62
CA SER A 125 23.17 38.04 -39.94
C SER A 125 22.60 36.73 -40.54
N SER A 126 21.32 36.48 -40.30
CA SER A 126 20.28 36.04 -41.25
C SER A 126 20.25 34.62 -41.85
N SER A 127 19.17 33.90 -41.47
CA SER A 127 18.14 33.32 -42.35
C SER A 127 18.37 31.94 -42.99
N LYS A 128 17.56 30.93 -42.59
CA LYS A 128 16.32 30.51 -43.30
C LYS A 128 15.71 29.25 -42.68
N VAL A 129 14.41 29.35 -42.40
CA VAL A 129 13.46 28.24 -42.24
C VAL A 129 12.93 27.84 -43.62
N PRO A 130 12.46 26.60 -43.83
CA PRO A 130 11.32 26.36 -44.70
C PRO A 130 10.14 25.73 -43.94
N VAL A 131 8.97 26.34 -44.14
CA VAL A 131 7.63 25.83 -43.86
C VAL A 131 6.99 25.46 -45.20
N VAL A 132 6.32 24.30 -45.27
CA VAL A 132 5.12 23.99 -46.08
C VAL A 132 4.35 22.95 -45.25
N ALA A 133 3.18 23.14 -44.62
CA ALA A 133 1.89 23.76 -44.91
C ALA A 133 0.86 22.86 -45.63
N LYS A 134 -0.10 22.36 -44.82
CA LYS A 134 -1.58 22.28 -45.01
C LYS A 134 -2.11 21.32 -46.13
N SER A 135 -3.25 20.64 -46.02
CA SER A 135 -4.51 20.73 -45.25
C SER A 135 -5.27 19.37 -45.36
N THR A 136 -6.38 19.01 -44.72
CA THR A 136 -7.60 19.77 -44.33
C THR A 136 -8.54 18.91 -43.45
N LYS A 137 -9.11 19.56 -42.41
CA LYS A 137 -10.51 19.57 -41.90
C LYS A 137 -11.23 18.27 -41.45
N VAL A 138 -11.62 18.15 -40.16
CA VAL A 138 -12.90 18.57 -39.45
C VAL A 138 -13.77 17.32 -39.26
N GLU A 139 -14.21 16.95 -38.05
CA GLU A 139 -15.37 17.56 -37.37
C GLU A 139 -15.50 17.24 -35.86
N LYS A 140 -16.27 18.10 -35.19
CA LYS A 140 -16.53 18.21 -33.74
C LYS A 140 -17.43 17.08 -33.19
N GLY A 141 -17.33 16.80 -31.89
CA GLY A 141 -18.37 16.08 -31.15
C GLY A 141 -18.13 16.03 -29.64
N ASN A 142 -19.14 16.42 -28.87
CA ASN A 142 -19.18 16.65 -27.42
C ASN A 142 -19.12 15.40 -26.51
N LEU A 143 -18.70 15.65 -25.26
CA LEU A 143 -19.19 15.14 -23.97
C LEU A 143 -20.16 13.93 -23.96
N LYS A 144 -19.84 12.87 -23.20
CA LYS A 144 -20.60 12.45 -21.98
C LYS A 144 -20.11 11.13 -21.35
N LEU A 145 -20.26 11.14 -20.02
CA LEU A 145 -20.26 10.02 -19.07
C LEU A 145 -21.35 8.97 -19.36
N SER A 146 -21.11 7.71 -18.97
CA SER A 146 -22.11 6.79 -18.38
C SER A 146 -21.35 5.77 -17.51
N ALA A 147 -21.60 5.59 -16.21
CA ALA A 147 -22.83 5.24 -15.48
C ALA A 147 -23.46 3.94 -16.02
N GLY A 148 -23.31 2.87 -15.24
CA GLY A 148 -23.71 1.52 -15.61
C GLY A 148 -25.19 1.21 -15.46
N THR A 149 -25.51 -0.08 -15.57
CA THR A 149 -26.79 -0.62 -15.13
C THR A 149 -26.65 -2.10 -14.77
N LYS A 150 -27.11 -2.40 -13.55
CA LYS A 150 -27.54 -3.70 -13.07
C LYS A 150 -28.87 -4.08 -13.74
N ASN A 151 -29.11 -5.39 -13.88
CA ASN A 151 -30.33 -6.15 -13.50
C ASN A 151 -30.36 -7.46 -14.31
N ALA A 152 -30.27 -8.65 -13.71
CA ALA A 152 -31.22 -9.33 -12.81
C ALA A 152 -32.47 -9.92 -13.53
N ALA A 153 -32.38 -11.25 -13.73
CA ALA A 153 -33.39 -12.31 -13.53
C ALA A 153 -34.81 -12.23 -14.14
N LYS A 154 -35.18 -13.29 -14.88
CA LYS A 154 -36.34 -14.22 -14.69
C LYS A 154 -36.42 -15.20 -15.88
N SER A 155 -36.23 -16.51 -15.69
CA SER A 155 -37.26 -17.54 -15.37
C SER A 155 -38.31 -17.78 -16.48
N SER A 156 -38.29 -18.96 -17.12
CA SER A 156 -39.37 -19.97 -17.03
C SER A 156 -39.20 -21.18 -17.97
N ASN A 157 -39.28 -22.38 -17.39
CA ASN A 157 -39.88 -23.67 -17.83
C ASN A 157 -39.69 -24.23 -19.25
N LYS A 158 -39.20 -25.48 -19.37
CA LYS A 158 -40.03 -26.70 -19.52
C LYS A 158 -39.21 -28.00 -19.56
N SER A 159 -39.82 -29.03 -18.99
CA SER A 159 -39.43 -30.43 -18.76
C SER A 159 -39.35 -31.33 -20.01
N GLY A 160 -38.55 -32.39 -19.94
CA GLY A 160 -38.64 -33.57 -20.82
C GLY A 160 -37.64 -34.67 -20.45
N ASP A 161 -38.10 -35.70 -19.75
CA ASP A 161 -37.37 -36.94 -19.47
C ASP A 161 -37.06 -37.75 -20.74
N LYS A 162 -35.88 -38.38 -20.80
CA LYS A 162 -35.71 -39.73 -21.37
C LYS A 162 -34.37 -40.36 -20.98
N VAL A 163 -34.48 -41.47 -20.25
CA VAL A 163 -33.44 -42.47 -19.95
C VAL A 163 -33.19 -43.31 -21.20
N VAL A 164 -31.93 -43.50 -21.61
CA VAL A 164 -31.43 -44.72 -22.28
C VAL A 164 -30.00 -45.00 -21.81
N ASN A 165 -29.77 -46.27 -21.52
CA ASN A 165 -28.60 -46.90 -20.92
C ASN A 165 -27.65 -47.46 -22.00
N SER A 166 -26.47 -47.93 -21.58
CA SER A 166 -25.46 -48.75 -22.30
C SER A 166 -24.37 -47.99 -23.10
N SER A 167 -23.09 -48.36 -23.12
CA SER A 167 -22.28 -49.36 -22.40
C SER A 167 -20.82 -49.22 -22.84
N LYS A 168 -19.88 -49.16 -21.87
CA LYS A 168 -18.60 -49.95 -21.83
C LYS A 168 -17.47 -49.50 -22.83
N VAL A 169 -16.22 -49.23 -22.42
CA VAL A 169 -15.13 -50.18 -22.06
C VAL A 169 -13.78 -49.40 -21.91
N ILE A 170 -13.03 -49.63 -20.82
CA ILE A 170 -11.53 -49.62 -20.60
C ILE A 170 -10.76 -48.28 -20.78
N GLY A 171 -9.83 -47.84 -19.90
CA GLY A 171 -9.04 -48.57 -18.91
C GLY A 171 -8.32 -47.71 -17.85
N LYS A 172 -7.74 -48.43 -16.89
CA LYS A 172 -6.99 -47.96 -15.71
C LYS A 172 -5.57 -47.46 -16.05
N ASN A 173 -5.00 -46.77 -15.05
CA ASN A 173 -3.60 -46.39 -14.77
C ASN A 173 -3.26 -44.95 -15.22
N SER A 174 -2.64 -44.08 -14.42
CA SER A 174 -1.89 -44.23 -13.17
C SER A 174 -1.73 -42.83 -12.53
N SER A 175 -1.88 -42.77 -11.21
CA SER A 175 -1.39 -41.69 -10.36
C SER A 175 0.12 -41.48 -10.54
N LYS A 176 0.53 -40.23 -10.76
CA LYS A 176 1.91 -39.78 -10.55
C LYS A 176 1.87 -38.57 -9.65
N ASP A 177 2.20 -38.83 -8.40
CA ASP A 177 2.55 -37.85 -7.37
C ASP A 177 3.70 -36.96 -7.87
N LEU A 178 3.56 -35.64 -7.70
CA LEU A 178 4.69 -34.72 -7.71
C LEU A 178 5.29 -34.66 -6.29
N PRO A 179 6.63 -34.62 -6.14
CA PRO A 179 7.27 -34.96 -4.89
C PRO A 179 7.24 -33.79 -3.89
N ALA A 180 6.74 -34.08 -2.69
CA ALA A 180 6.74 -33.24 -1.48
C ALA A 180 8.14 -32.75 -1.05
N GLN A 181 9.22 -33.31 -1.63
CA GLN A 181 10.60 -32.97 -1.29
C GLN A 181 11.05 -31.56 -1.73
N LYS A 182 10.37 -30.93 -2.71
CA LYS A 182 10.69 -29.55 -3.12
C LYS A 182 10.11 -28.48 -2.18
N ALA A 183 9.06 -28.79 -1.43
CA ALA A 183 8.47 -27.86 -0.46
C ALA A 183 9.33 -27.78 0.81
N GLU A 184 9.76 -28.94 1.34
CA GLU A 184 10.64 -29.01 2.51
C GLU A 184 12.03 -28.40 2.27
N GLU A 185 12.55 -28.42 1.05
CA GLU A 185 13.85 -27.83 0.70
C GLU A 185 13.77 -26.28 0.65
N VAL A 186 12.62 -25.73 0.24
CA VAL A 186 12.34 -24.29 0.28
C VAL A 186 12.12 -23.82 1.72
N ASP A 187 11.43 -24.62 2.55
CA ASP A 187 11.23 -24.33 3.98
C ASP A 187 12.55 -24.35 4.77
N LYS A 188 13.48 -25.27 4.46
CA LYS A 188 14.83 -25.31 5.07
C LYS A 188 15.73 -24.13 4.67
N ILE A 189 15.52 -23.54 3.49
CA ILE A 189 16.24 -22.32 3.08
C ILE A 189 15.68 -21.09 3.82
N ILE A 190 14.38 -21.06 4.07
CA ILE A 190 13.69 -20.00 4.83
C ILE A 190 14.08 -20.04 6.32
N GLU A 191 14.25 -21.23 6.89
CA GLU A 191 14.58 -21.41 8.31
C GLU A 191 16.04 -21.02 8.65
N ASN A 192 16.98 -21.25 7.72
CA ASN A 192 18.41 -20.99 7.94
C ASN A 192 18.86 -19.52 7.79
N THR A 193 17.95 -18.57 7.52
CA THR A 193 18.30 -17.16 7.24
C THR A 193 17.58 -16.15 8.16
N ARG A 194 17.03 -16.60 9.29
CA ARG A 194 16.31 -15.69 10.22
C ARG A 194 17.26 -14.78 10.99
N LEU A 195 17.30 -13.51 10.58
CA LEU A 195 17.77 -12.37 11.39
C LEU A 195 16.98 -12.20 12.70
N ASP A 196 15.82 -12.84 12.83
CA ASP A 196 14.95 -12.79 14.01
C ASP A 196 15.70 -13.15 15.31
N ASN A 197 16.71 -14.02 15.25
CA ASN A 197 17.50 -14.45 16.42
C ASN A 197 18.56 -13.44 16.88
N ILE A 198 18.87 -12.42 16.08
CA ILE A 198 19.90 -11.39 16.41
C ILE A 198 19.25 -10.15 17.05
N LEU A 199 17.91 -10.05 17.02
CA LEU A 199 17.15 -8.89 17.48
C LEU A 199 16.87 -8.86 18.99
N GLU A 200 17.35 -9.85 19.76
CA GLU A 200 17.28 -9.76 21.23
C GLU A 200 18.30 -8.78 21.80
N LYS A 201 17.76 -7.58 22.11
CA LYS A 201 18.23 -6.57 23.07
C LYS A 201 19.74 -6.32 23.10
N LYS A 202 20.18 -5.41 22.23
CA LYS A 202 21.26 -4.47 22.56
C LYS A 202 20.68 -3.08 22.66
N ASP A 203 20.65 -2.53 23.86
CA ASP A 203 20.49 -1.10 24.08
C ASP A 203 21.69 -0.39 23.45
N ILE A 204 21.47 0.27 22.31
CA ILE A 204 22.46 1.15 21.70
C ILE A 204 21.79 2.48 21.39
N SER A 205 21.99 3.40 22.32
CA SER A 205 21.87 4.84 22.12
C SER A 205 22.92 5.29 21.11
N GLU A 206 22.62 5.25 19.82
CA GLU A 206 23.24 6.08 18.76
C GLU A 206 22.65 5.73 17.39
N ASN A 207 21.44 6.23 17.07
CA ASN A 207 21.00 6.31 15.68
C ASN A 207 19.90 7.38 15.46
N ASN A 208 20.18 8.60 15.90
CA ASN A 208 19.33 9.78 15.63
C ASN A 208 19.39 10.29 14.17
N SER A 209 19.94 9.52 13.21
CA SER A 209 20.16 10.00 11.84
C SER A 209 19.10 9.56 10.81
N ILE A 210 18.17 8.67 11.15
CA ILE A 210 17.15 8.17 10.21
C ILE A 210 15.78 8.76 10.56
N PRO A 211 15.15 9.52 9.64
CA PRO A 211 13.81 10.07 9.86
C PRO A 211 12.81 8.98 10.26
N SER A 212 11.94 9.25 11.24
CA SER A 212 10.87 8.35 11.66
C SER A 212 10.03 7.86 10.48
N SER A 213 9.76 8.73 9.49
CA SER A 213 9.05 8.38 8.27
C SER A 213 9.69 7.24 7.47
N LYS A 214 11.03 7.16 7.40
CA LYS A 214 11.71 6.05 6.72
C LYS A 214 11.65 4.76 7.51
N ARG A 215 11.73 4.86 8.84
CA ARG A 215 11.60 3.72 9.76
C ARG A 215 10.19 3.12 9.71
N ALA A 216 9.18 3.99 9.61
CA ALA A 216 7.79 3.61 9.39
C ALA A 216 7.62 2.91 8.03
N LEU A 217 8.16 3.47 6.95
CA LEU A 217 8.07 2.85 5.62
C LEU A 217 8.71 1.45 5.55
N ALA A 218 9.84 1.22 6.23
CA ALA A 218 10.48 -0.09 6.27
C ALA A 218 9.59 -1.15 6.94
N ARG A 219 9.00 -0.81 8.09
CA ARG A 219 8.07 -1.68 8.81
C ARG A 219 6.76 -1.90 8.06
N TYR A 220 6.26 -0.86 7.39
CA TYR A 220 5.06 -0.96 6.55
C TYR A 220 5.27 -1.94 5.40
N GLY A 221 6.41 -1.84 4.70
CA GLY A 221 6.78 -2.77 3.65
C GLY A 221 6.89 -4.22 4.16
N LEU A 222 7.51 -4.42 5.33
CA LEU A 222 7.61 -5.75 5.93
C LEU A 222 6.26 -6.31 6.41
N ALA A 223 5.37 -5.46 6.92
CA ALA A 223 4.00 -5.83 7.30
C ALA A 223 3.20 -6.30 6.08
N LYS A 224 3.33 -5.60 4.94
CA LYS A 224 2.72 -6.02 3.67
C LYS A 224 3.28 -7.35 3.19
N VAL A 225 4.59 -7.53 3.23
CA VAL A 225 5.23 -8.82 2.88
C VAL A 225 4.64 -9.96 3.69
N HIS A 226 4.53 -9.80 5.01
CA HIS A 226 3.93 -10.82 5.88
C HIS A 226 2.45 -11.06 5.56
N THR A 227 1.70 -10.01 5.25
CA THR A 227 0.30 -10.12 4.81
C THR A 227 0.18 -10.94 3.51
N TYR A 228 1.09 -10.73 2.54
CA TYR A 228 1.12 -11.53 1.31
C TYR A 228 1.50 -12.98 1.56
N LEU A 229 2.48 -13.24 2.44
CA LEU A 229 2.85 -14.60 2.83
C LEU A 229 1.66 -15.36 3.45
N VAL A 230 0.85 -14.72 4.30
CA VAL A 230 -0.39 -15.32 4.82
C VAL A 230 -1.34 -15.71 3.68
N ALA A 231 -1.53 -14.82 2.69
CA ALA A 231 -2.44 -15.05 1.56
C ALA A 231 -1.97 -16.19 0.63
N HIS A 232 -0.66 -16.42 0.49
CA HIS A 232 -0.12 -17.52 -0.33
C HIS A 232 -0.34 -18.90 0.25
N HIS A 233 -0.43 -19.03 1.58
CA HIS A 233 -0.55 -20.33 2.25
C HIS A 233 -2.00 -20.90 2.27
N ASN A 234 -2.81 -20.62 1.25
CA ASN A 234 -4.27 -20.85 1.13
C ASN A 234 -5.15 -19.87 1.92
N PRO A 235 -5.95 -19.03 1.23
CA PRO A 235 -6.83 -18.04 1.86
C PRO A 235 -8.07 -18.65 2.53
N GLU A 236 -8.44 -19.91 2.23
CA GLU A 236 -9.63 -20.56 2.81
C GLU A 236 -9.44 -21.00 4.27
N LEU A 237 -8.20 -21.09 4.76
CA LEU A 237 -7.91 -21.50 6.13
C LEU A 237 -6.85 -20.61 6.78
N LEU A 238 -7.24 -19.37 7.09
CA LEU A 238 -6.41 -18.37 7.80
C LEU A 238 -5.97 -18.81 9.23
N HIS A 239 -6.35 -20.02 9.67
CA HIS A 239 -6.19 -20.50 11.04
C HIS A 239 -5.59 -21.90 11.18
N THR A 240 -5.11 -22.56 10.11
CA THR A 240 -4.75 -24.00 10.21
C THR A 240 -3.27 -24.34 10.23
N SER A 241 -2.38 -23.40 9.92
CA SER A 241 -0.94 -23.64 10.06
C SER A 241 -0.29 -22.66 11.04
N GLU A 242 0.58 -23.18 11.90
CA GLU A 242 1.39 -22.41 12.86
C GLU A 242 2.22 -21.32 12.14
N LEU A 243 2.71 -21.64 10.95
CA LEU A 243 3.48 -20.73 10.11
C LEU A 243 2.65 -19.53 9.61
N GLN A 244 1.38 -19.74 9.22
CA GLN A 244 0.47 -18.63 8.89
C GLN A 244 0.16 -17.75 10.09
N GLN A 245 -0.07 -18.36 11.26
CA GLN A 245 -0.32 -17.61 12.49
C GLN A 245 0.89 -16.75 12.85
N ASN A 246 2.11 -17.27 12.72
CA ASN A 246 3.33 -16.51 12.92
C ASN A 246 3.44 -15.30 11.96
N TYR A 247 3.21 -15.49 10.66
CA TYR A 247 3.24 -14.36 9.72
C TYR A 247 2.15 -13.33 9.99
N LEU A 248 0.97 -13.78 10.40
CA LEU A 248 -0.13 -12.91 10.79
C LEU A 248 0.23 -12.05 12.00
N GLU A 249 0.76 -12.65 13.06
CA GLU A 249 1.20 -11.96 14.27
C GLU A 249 2.31 -10.94 13.96
N LYS A 250 3.25 -11.32 13.10
CA LYS A 250 4.30 -10.40 12.61
C LYS A 250 3.70 -9.22 11.83
N ALA A 251 2.76 -9.46 10.92
CA ALA A 251 2.09 -8.39 10.17
C ALA A 251 1.39 -7.40 11.12
N VAL A 252 0.61 -7.90 12.08
CA VAL A 252 -0.06 -7.07 13.08
C VAL A 252 0.94 -6.26 13.90
N THR A 253 2.03 -6.90 14.34
CA THR A 253 3.09 -6.24 15.13
C THR A 253 3.72 -5.10 14.34
N TYR A 254 4.14 -5.34 13.10
CA TYR A 254 4.77 -4.31 12.29
C TYR A 254 3.81 -3.17 11.93
N TYR A 255 2.53 -3.44 11.64
CA TYR A 255 1.57 -2.34 11.43
C TYR A 255 1.39 -1.46 12.67
N LYS A 256 1.39 -2.05 13.87
CA LYS A 256 1.35 -1.26 15.11
C LYS A 256 2.61 -0.41 15.28
N GLU A 257 3.79 -0.97 15.00
CA GLU A 257 5.03 -0.18 15.04
C GLU A 257 5.02 0.97 14.01
N VAL A 258 4.41 0.80 12.84
CA VAL A 258 4.22 1.89 11.86
C VAL A 258 3.39 3.01 12.46
N ILE A 259 2.26 2.67 13.09
CA ILE A 259 1.36 3.61 13.75
C ILE A 259 2.08 4.36 14.90
N ASP A 260 2.90 3.65 15.68
CA ASP A 260 3.69 4.25 16.77
C ASP A 260 4.75 5.23 16.26
N LEU A 261 5.35 4.95 15.09
CA LEU A 261 6.37 5.79 14.47
C LEU A 261 5.80 6.98 13.70
N ASP A 262 4.63 6.81 13.10
CA ASP A 262 3.91 7.82 12.32
C ASP A 262 2.40 7.65 12.51
N THR A 263 1.85 8.39 13.46
CA THR A 263 0.44 8.30 13.85
C THR A 263 -0.52 8.73 12.73
N HIS A 264 -0.03 9.44 11.71
CA HIS A 264 -0.81 9.89 10.56
C HIS A 264 -0.61 9.00 9.31
N PHE A 265 0.06 7.85 9.46
CA PHE A 265 0.24 6.88 8.39
C PHE A 265 -1.06 6.11 8.13
N LEU A 266 -1.98 6.74 7.38
CA LEU A 266 -3.34 6.25 7.15
C LEU A 266 -3.41 4.81 6.62
N ASP A 267 -2.56 4.47 5.65
CA ASP A 267 -2.51 3.13 5.04
C ASP A 267 -2.29 2.03 6.08
N ALA A 268 -1.54 2.29 7.16
CA ALA A 268 -1.28 1.29 8.19
C ALA A 268 -2.53 0.96 9.00
N TYR A 269 -3.38 1.95 9.28
CA TYR A 269 -4.67 1.73 9.94
C TYR A 269 -5.62 0.95 9.03
N ILE A 270 -5.68 1.30 7.75
CA ILE A 270 -6.52 0.62 6.76
C ILE A 270 -6.10 -0.85 6.64
N GLU A 271 -4.82 -1.12 6.42
CA GLU A 271 -4.32 -2.48 6.21
C GLU A 271 -4.41 -3.34 7.48
N LEU A 272 -4.10 -2.77 8.66
CA LEU A 272 -4.24 -3.49 9.93
C LEU A 272 -5.70 -3.85 10.21
N ALA A 273 -6.63 -2.90 10.06
CA ALA A 273 -8.04 -3.17 10.30
C ALA A 273 -8.59 -4.18 9.27
N ASN A 274 -8.20 -4.08 7.99
CA ASN A 274 -8.57 -5.06 6.96
C ASN A 274 -8.05 -6.47 7.29
N LEU A 275 -6.83 -6.57 7.84
CA LEU A 275 -6.27 -7.83 8.31
C LEU A 275 -7.09 -8.41 9.45
N LEU A 276 -7.47 -7.60 10.44
CA LEU A 276 -8.34 -8.01 11.57
C LEU A 276 -9.74 -8.41 11.09
N MET A 277 -10.31 -7.71 10.10
CA MET A 277 -11.58 -8.08 9.47
C MET A 277 -11.51 -9.45 8.80
N LYS A 278 -10.40 -9.77 8.12
CA LYS A 278 -10.17 -11.12 7.54
C LYS A 278 -10.10 -12.21 8.62
N LEU A 279 -9.62 -11.86 9.81
CA LEU A 279 -9.63 -12.72 11.00
C LEU A 279 -10.97 -12.77 11.73
N LYS A 280 -12.00 -12.06 11.22
CA LYS A 280 -13.31 -11.93 11.85
C LYS A 280 -13.26 -11.24 13.22
N ASP A 281 -12.20 -10.50 13.52
CA ASP A 281 -12.05 -9.68 14.72
C ASP A 281 -12.51 -8.24 14.43
N GLU A 282 -13.82 -8.10 14.19
CA GLU A 282 -14.44 -6.82 13.80
C GLU A 282 -14.37 -5.78 14.92
N GLU A 283 -14.30 -6.22 16.19
CA GLU A 283 -14.19 -5.32 17.33
C GLU A 283 -12.82 -4.65 17.39
N ARG A 284 -11.73 -5.41 17.24
CA ARG A 284 -10.39 -4.81 17.18
C ARG A 284 -10.20 -3.98 15.90
N ALA A 285 -10.78 -4.40 14.77
CA ALA A 285 -10.74 -3.59 13.55
C ALA A 285 -11.39 -2.22 13.77
N LEU A 286 -12.54 -2.18 14.44
CA LEU A 286 -13.23 -0.95 14.82
C LEU A 286 -12.36 -0.08 15.75
N GLU A 287 -11.71 -0.67 16.75
CA GLU A 287 -10.79 0.04 17.64
C GLU A 287 -9.64 0.69 16.87
N VAL A 288 -9.06 -0.02 15.90
CA VAL A 288 -8.01 0.51 15.02
C VAL A 288 -8.52 1.72 14.24
N TYR A 289 -9.66 1.61 13.54
CA TYR A 289 -10.20 2.75 12.80
C TYR A 289 -10.51 3.97 13.68
N ILE A 290 -11.07 3.76 14.88
CA ILE A 290 -11.40 4.84 15.82
C ILE A 290 -10.15 5.51 16.39
N SER A 291 -9.05 4.77 16.53
CA SER A 291 -7.80 5.29 17.09
C SER A 291 -7.06 6.27 16.17
N TYR A 292 -7.45 6.36 14.89
CA TYR A 292 -6.84 7.28 13.94
C TYR A 292 -7.01 8.74 14.39
N PRO A 293 -5.94 9.56 14.39
CA PRO A 293 -5.98 10.96 14.80
C PRO A 293 -6.57 11.85 13.68
N PHE A 294 -7.89 11.77 13.49
CA PHE A 294 -8.61 12.55 12.47
C PHE A 294 -8.27 14.04 12.53
N GLN A 295 -8.01 14.61 11.36
CA GLN A 295 -7.77 16.05 11.23
C GLN A 295 -9.09 16.79 11.03
N GLN A 296 -9.05 18.13 11.19
CA GLN A 296 -10.24 18.96 11.07
C GLN A 296 -10.74 19.04 9.61
N ASP A 297 -9.82 18.98 8.65
CA ASP A 297 -10.10 18.95 7.21
C ASP A 297 -9.99 17.50 6.71
N VAL A 298 -11.11 16.79 6.71
CA VAL A 298 -11.20 15.38 6.31
C VAL A 298 -10.87 15.26 4.82
N ASN A 299 -9.76 14.60 4.49
CA ASN A 299 -9.44 14.24 3.11
C ASN A 299 -10.27 13.03 2.64
N GLN A 300 -10.25 12.72 1.34
CA GLN A 300 -11.03 11.62 0.78
C GLN A 300 -10.64 10.24 1.33
N ASP A 301 -9.39 10.06 1.73
CA ASP A 301 -8.91 8.78 2.23
C ASP A 301 -9.30 8.58 3.71
N GLU A 302 -9.37 9.64 4.52
CA GLU A 302 -9.89 9.62 5.90
C GLU A 302 -11.40 9.39 5.94
N LEU A 303 -12.11 9.84 4.91
CA LEU A 303 -13.54 9.57 4.76
C LEU A 303 -13.84 8.07 4.72
N TYR A 304 -12.96 7.27 4.12
CA TYR A 304 -13.09 5.82 4.11
C TYR A 304 -13.13 5.23 5.54
N LEU A 305 -12.31 5.74 6.46
CA LEU A 305 -12.31 5.30 7.86
C LEU A 305 -13.65 5.65 8.54
N HIS A 306 -14.20 6.84 8.30
CA HIS A 306 -15.52 7.20 8.81
C HIS A 306 -16.62 6.27 8.30
N SER A 307 -16.59 5.93 7.01
CA SER A 307 -17.54 4.97 6.41
C SER A 307 -17.44 3.58 7.07
N GLU A 308 -16.23 3.08 7.33
CA GLU A 308 -16.03 1.79 8.01
C GLU A 308 -16.45 1.82 9.50
N ILE A 309 -16.17 2.91 10.21
CA ILE A 309 -16.66 3.12 11.59
C ILE A 309 -18.18 3.09 11.62
N ASN A 310 -18.84 3.82 10.71
CA ASN A 310 -20.30 3.86 10.60
C ASN A 310 -20.86 2.46 10.31
N ARG A 311 -20.28 1.77 9.32
CA ARG A 311 -20.67 0.41 8.94
C ARG A 311 -20.62 -0.54 10.13
N LEU A 312 -19.50 -0.56 10.86
CA LEU A 312 -19.29 -1.48 11.99
C LEU A 312 -20.18 -1.13 13.18
N LEU A 313 -20.26 0.14 13.59
CA LEU A 313 -21.07 0.55 14.73
C LEU A 313 -22.56 0.27 14.49
N ILE A 314 -23.09 0.58 13.30
CA ILE A 314 -24.49 0.30 12.94
C ILE A 314 -24.72 -1.21 12.85
N LYS A 315 -23.82 -1.97 12.20
CA LYS A 315 -23.92 -3.44 12.08
C LYS A 315 -24.04 -4.12 13.46
N HIS A 316 -23.24 -3.67 14.42
CA HIS A 316 -23.26 -4.20 15.79
C HIS A 316 -24.26 -3.49 16.71
N LYS A 317 -25.12 -2.61 16.17
CA LYS A 317 -26.12 -1.83 16.93
C LYS A 317 -25.53 -1.03 18.09
N LYS A 318 -24.27 -0.61 17.98
CA LYS A 318 -23.55 0.22 18.96
C LYS A 318 -23.93 1.70 18.80
N PHE A 319 -25.23 2.03 18.81
CA PHE A 319 -25.75 3.36 18.48
C PHE A 319 -25.32 4.46 19.46
N LYS A 320 -25.06 4.10 20.71
CA LYS A 320 -24.63 5.03 21.76
C LYS A 320 -23.12 5.26 21.79
N HIS A 321 -22.37 4.64 20.88
CA HIS A 321 -20.93 4.82 20.82
C HIS A 321 -20.59 6.28 20.46
N PRO A 322 -19.71 6.96 21.21
CA PRO A 322 -19.49 8.41 21.06
C PRO A 322 -19.05 8.81 19.64
N LYS A 323 -18.31 7.94 18.95
CA LYS A 323 -17.83 8.20 17.58
C LYS A 323 -18.89 8.07 16.49
N LEU A 324 -20.05 7.48 16.75
CA LEU A 324 -21.03 7.22 15.69
C LEU A 324 -21.56 8.53 15.07
N LEU A 325 -22.03 9.45 15.93
CA LEU A 325 -22.61 10.70 15.45
C LEU A 325 -21.55 11.53 14.71
N ASP A 326 -20.34 11.66 15.27
CA ASP A 326 -19.26 12.42 14.66
C ASP A 326 -18.89 11.87 13.28
N SER A 327 -18.73 10.55 13.15
CA SER A 327 -18.40 9.90 11.87
C SER A 327 -19.52 10.02 10.84
N LEU A 328 -20.79 9.92 11.25
CA LEU A 328 -21.92 10.16 10.35
C LEU A 328 -21.98 11.61 9.87
N ILE A 329 -21.68 12.58 10.75
CA ILE A 329 -21.66 14.00 10.36
C ILE A 329 -20.53 14.26 9.35
N MET A 330 -19.34 13.71 9.58
CA MET A 330 -18.21 13.87 8.65
C MET A 330 -18.54 13.27 7.28
N GLU A 331 -19.06 12.04 7.24
CA GLU A 331 -19.43 11.40 5.98
C GLU A 331 -20.59 12.12 5.27
N GLY A 332 -21.59 12.56 6.03
CA GLY A 332 -22.73 13.31 5.51
C GLY A 332 -22.37 14.68 4.96
N LYS A 333 -21.39 15.38 5.55
CA LYS A 333 -20.88 16.66 5.04
C LYS A 333 -20.06 16.46 3.76
N ALA A 334 -19.25 15.41 3.69
CA ALA A 334 -18.40 15.15 2.53
C ALA A 334 -19.18 14.60 1.32
N SER A 335 -20.11 13.66 1.55
CA SER A 335 -20.81 12.90 0.50
C SER A 335 -22.30 13.24 0.36
N GLY A 336 -22.82 14.09 1.24
CA GLY A 336 -24.23 14.46 1.33
C GLY A 336 -25.07 13.44 2.09
N ILE A 337 -26.11 13.91 2.78
CA ILE A 337 -26.97 13.08 3.65
C ILE A 337 -27.59 11.87 2.94
N LYS A 338 -27.83 11.96 1.63
CA LYS A 338 -28.39 10.87 0.82
C LYS A 338 -27.49 9.64 0.78
N SER A 339 -26.17 9.83 0.87
CA SER A 339 -25.21 8.71 0.94
C SER A 339 -25.39 7.84 2.18
N LEU A 340 -25.95 8.41 3.25
CA LEU A 340 -26.17 7.75 4.54
C LEU A 340 -27.53 7.06 4.65
N SER A 341 -28.29 6.90 3.56
CA SER A 341 -29.69 6.41 3.60
C SER A 341 -29.83 5.11 4.38
N ASN A 342 -28.93 4.14 4.14
CA ASN A 342 -28.98 2.84 4.82
C ASN A 342 -28.76 2.97 6.34
N TYR A 343 -27.91 3.90 6.78
CA TYR A 343 -27.66 4.14 8.20
C TYR A 343 -28.81 4.91 8.84
N VAL A 344 -29.39 5.88 8.12
CA VAL A 344 -30.58 6.61 8.55
C VAL A 344 -31.75 5.66 8.76
N ASP A 345 -32.02 4.78 7.78
CA ASP A 345 -33.10 3.79 7.87
C ASP A 345 -32.90 2.83 9.06
N ALA A 346 -31.67 2.40 9.31
CA ALA A 346 -31.34 1.53 10.44
C ALA A 346 -31.55 2.22 11.80
N LEU A 347 -31.18 3.50 11.92
CA LEU A 347 -31.38 4.30 13.13
C LEU A 347 -32.86 4.63 13.35
N ASP A 348 -33.61 4.91 12.29
CA ASP A 348 -35.04 5.22 12.34
C ASP A 348 -35.83 3.99 12.81
N ALA A 349 -35.53 2.82 12.23
CA ALA A 349 -36.09 1.55 12.66
C ALA A 349 -35.72 1.18 14.11
N ALA A 350 -34.57 1.66 14.61
CA ALA A 350 -34.15 1.46 15.99
C ALA A 350 -34.71 2.50 16.97
N GLY A 351 -35.40 3.54 16.49
CA GLY A 351 -35.93 4.61 17.33
C GLY A 351 -34.88 5.62 17.81
N GLU A 352 -33.70 5.67 17.18
CA GLU A 352 -32.59 6.54 17.58
C GLU A 352 -32.75 7.98 17.03
N TYR A 353 -33.92 8.56 17.24
CA TYR A 353 -34.34 9.83 16.64
C TYR A 353 -33.47 11.01 17.08
N LYS A 354 -32.95 11.00 18.31
CA LYS A 354 -32.03 12.04 18.80
C LYS A 354 -30.74 12.10 17.97
N ILE A 355 -30.22 10.95 17.55
CA ILE A 355 -29.02 10.89 16.69
C ILE A 355 -29.37 11.42 15.31
N LEU A 356 -30.52 11.01 14.75
CA LEU A 356 -30.98 11.44 13.44
C LEU A 356 -31.21 12.96 13.37
N MET A 357 -31.90 13.53 14.35
CA MET A 357 -32.14 14.98 14.41
C MET A 357 -30.83 15.76 14.43
N LYS A 358 -29.89 15.35 15.28
CA LYS A 358 -28.54 15.95 15.37
C LYS A 358 -27.77 15.82 14.07
N LEU A 359 -27.82 14.65 13.44
CA LEU A 359 -27.15 14.39 12.16
C LEU A 359 -27.67 15.33 11.07
N TYR A 360 -28.99 15.38 10.87
CA TYR A 360 -29.60 16.21 9.84
C TYR A 360 -29.36 17.71 10.07
N ALA A 361 -29.44 18.19 11.31
CA ALA A 361 -29.12 19.58 11.66
C ALA A 361 -27.63 19.89 11.38
N SER A 362 -26.73 19.03 11.83
CA SER A 362 -25.28 19.25 11.70
C SER A 362 -24.78 19.18 10.26
N VAL A 363 -25.31 18.27 9.45
CA VAL A 363 -24.95 18.14 8.02
C VAL A 363 -25.49 19.33 7.20
N SER A 364 -26.64 19.88 7.58
CA SER A 364 -27.21 21.08 6.94
C SER A 364 -26.63 22.40 7.46
N GLY A 365 -25.78 22.37 8.49
CA GLY A 365 -25.21 23.57 9.12
C GLY A 365 -26.24 24.38 9.92
N LYS A 366 -27.33 23.75 10.37
CA LYS A 366 -28.44 24.38 11.10
C LYS A 366 -28.49 23.93 12.55
N SER A 367 -29.19 24.69 13.39
CA SER A 367 -29.53 24.27 14.76
C SER A 367 -30.65 23.23 14.75
N GLU A 368 -30.67 22.33 15.74
CA GLU A 368 -31.80 21.42 15.97
C GLU A 368 -33.13 22.17 16.23
N THR A 369 -33.04 23.42 16.69
CA THR A 369 -34.19 24.31 16.95
C THR A 369 -34.56 25.19 15.76
N ASP A 370 -33.86 25.08 14.63
CA ASP A 370 -34.19 25.83 13.42
C ASP A 370 -35.60 25.45 12.93
N SER A 371 -36.39 26.44 12.50
CA SER A 371 -37.80 26.21 12.16
C SER A 371 -37.97 25.17 11.04
N ASP A 372 -37.09 25.17 10.04
CA ASP A 372 -37.17 24.21 8.94
C ASP A 372 -36.83 22.80 9.43
N MET A 373 -35.83 22.69 10.31
CA MET A 373 -35.42 21.41 10.91
C MET A 373 -36.53 20.83 11.78
N VAL A 374 -37.13 21.64 12.66
CA VAL A 374 -38.25 21.22 13.51
C VAL A 374 -39.45 20.77 12.66
N ASN A 375 -39.78 21.51 11.60
CA ASN A 375 -40.86 21.12 10.69
C ASN A 375 -40.56 19.79 9.98
N PHE A 376 -39.31 19.59 9.54
CA PHE A 376 -38.87 18.32 8.97
C PHE A 376 -38.98 17.17 9.99
N PHE A 377 -38.51 17.36 11.23
CA PHE A 377 -38.58 16.34 12.28
C PHE A 377 -40.01 15.95 12.64
N LYS A 378 -40.94 16.92 12.70
CA LYS A 378 -42.39 16.66 12.85
C LYS A 378 -42.95 15.84 11.70
N SER A 379 -42.58 16.15 10.46
CA SER A 379 -43.01 15.38 9.28
C SER A 379 -42.53 13.93 9.29
N LYS A 380 -41.45 13.65 10.03
CA LYS A 380 -40.87 12.32 10.24
C LYS A 380 -41.35 11.64 11.53
N PHE A 381 -42.20 12.29 12.33
CA PHE A 381 -42.65 11.81 13.64
C PHE A 381 -41.52 11.54 14.65
N TRP A 382 -40.43 12.32 14.58
CA TRP A 382 -39.28 12.20 15.50
C TRP A 382 -39.41 13.06 16.77
N VAL A 383 -40.36 13.99 16.81
CA VAL A 383 -40.65 14.93 17.91
C VAL A 383 -42.14 15.12 18.13
#